data_AF-A0A820VP02-F1
#
_entry.id   AF-A0A820VP02-F1
#
_cell.length_a   1.000
_cell.length_b   1.000
_cell.length_c   1.000
_cell.angle_alpha   90.00
_cell.angle_beta   90.00
_cell.angle_gamma   90.00
#
_symmetry.space_group_name_H-M   'P 1'
#
loop_
_entity.id
_entity.type
_entity.pdbx_description
1 polymer ?
#
loop_
_entity_poly.entity_id
_entity_poly.type
_entity_poly.pdbx_seq_one_letter_code
_entity_poly.pdbx_strand_id
1 'polypeptide(L)'
;MKDKHKKKTKYIRTFPRPDNPHIARIEIVINQINNQIKDLEEIFQNVSTNFSSATLDQRFKTFQQQYRSLLDSQDNFQEHVRQALADIRRHRVESITLDDINIGNQRYECLRKAEIDKFLTRIQSLLNKSIFIEKLKNNHIEYINVSDVRPNQEIPMTIDDMDAVLKHTYSNENDSVIL
;
A
#
# COMPACT_ATOMS: atom_id res chain seq x y z
N MET A 1 53.59 -29.55 47.35
CA MET A 1 53.51 -28.35 46.49
C MET A 1 52.42 -28.59 45.45
N LYS A 2 51.41 -27.73 45.42
CA LYS A 2 50.29 -27.75 44.44
C LYS A 2 50.62 -26.71 43.39
N ASP A 3 50.74 -27.10 42.12
CA ASP A 3 50.73 -26.13 41.03
C ASP A 3 49.56 -26.41 40.08
N LYS A 4 48.56 -25.54 40.17
CA LYS A 4 47.35 -25.53 39.35
C LYS A 4 47.55 -24.50 38.24
N HIS A 5 48.00 -24.92 37.07
CA HIS A 5 47.86 -24.08 35.89
C HIS A 5 46.52 -24.34 35.19
N LYS A 6 45.51 -23.58 35.64
CA LYS A 6 44.32 -23.24 34.86
C LYS A 6 44.76 -22.52 33.58
N LYS A 7 44.74 -23.19 32.42
CA LYS A 7 44.73 -22.50 31.13
C LYS A 7 43.28 -22.25 30.72
N LYS A 8 42.98 -20.94 30.67
CA LYS A 8 41.71 -20.31 30.32
C LYS A 8 41.18 -20.88 29.00
N THR A 9 40.00 -21.48 29.04
CA THR A 9 39.17 -21.70 27.86
C THR A 9 38.86 -20.34 27.27
N LYS A 10 39.44 -20.08 26.10
CA LYS A 10 39.15 -18.93 25.25
C LYS A 10 37.70 -19.13 24.78
N TYR A 11 36.74 -18.39 25.33
CA TYR A 11 35.41 -18.31 24.76
C TYR A 11 35.56 -17.68 23.38
N ILE A 12 35.63 -18.52 22.36
CA ILE A 12 35.44 -18.10 20.98
C ILE A 12 33.99 -17.58 20.95
N ARG A 13 33.83 -16.27 20.85
CA ARG A 13 32.56 -15.67 20.45
C ARG A 13 32.29 -16.17 19.03
N THR A 14 31.62 -17.32 18.91
CA THR A 14 30.99 -17.71 17.67
C THR A 14 29.87 -16.72 17.44
N PHE A 15 30.11 -15.80 16.50
CA PHE A 15 29.04 -15.03 15.88
C PHE A 15 27.93 -16.01 15.45
N PRO A 16 26.63 -15.69 15.66
CA PRO A 16 25.57 -16.54 15.15
C PRO A 16 25.72 -16.60 13.62
N ARG A 17 25.87 -17.81 13.10
CA ARG A 17 25.95 -18.07 11.66
C ARG A 17 24.66 -17.61 10.96
N PRO A 18 24.72 -17.23 9.68
CA PRO A 18 23.54 -16.89 8.86
C PRO A 18 22.64 -18.10 8.51
N ASP A 19 22.80 -19.25 9.18
CA ASP A 19 22.34 -20.55 8.68
C ASP A 19 20.91 -20.92 9.13
N ASN A 20 20.07 -19.97 9.58
CA ASN A 20 18.67 -20.27 9.83
C ASN A 20 17.84 -19.94 8.58
N PRO A 21 17.36 -20.95 7.83
CA PRO A 21 16.63 -20.75 6.57
C PRO A 21 15.33 -19.94 6.75
N HIS A 22 14.76 -19.90 7.96
CA HIS A 22 13.59 -19.08 8.25
C HIS A 22 13.94 -17.59 8.33
N ILE A 23 15.11 -17.24 8.89
CA ILE A 23 15.59 -15.85 8.97
C ILE A 23 15.87 -15.31 7.55
N ALA A 24 16.58 -16.09 6.73
CA ALA A 24 16.88 -15.70 5.35
C ALA A 24 15.60 -15.52 4.51
N ARG A 25 14.58 -16.38 4.70
CA ARG A 25 13.27 -16.24 4.03
C ARG A 25 12.55 -14.96 4.46
N ILE A 26 12.56 -14.64 5.76
CA ILE A 26 11.94 -13.41 6.28
C ILE A 26 12.64 -12.16 5.75
N GLU A 27 13.98 -12.16 5.66
CA GLU A 27 14.74 -11.05 5.08
C GLU A 27 14.39 -10.81 3.60
N ILE A 28 14.28 -11.89 2.81
CA ILE A 28 13.83 -11.80 1.41
C ILE A 28 12.44 -11.18 1.33
N VAL A 29 11.53 -11.64 2.18
CA VAL A 29 10.15 -11.18 2.24
C VAL A 29 10.04 -9.71 2.64
N ILE A 30 10.80 -9.26 3.66
CA ILE A 30 10.87 -7.85 4.06
C ILE A 30 11.37 -6.99 2.92
N ASN A 31 12.46 -7.42 2.26
CA ASN A 31 13.02 -6.68 1.13
C ASN A 31 12.03 -6.57 -0.04
N GLN A 32 11.26 -7.64 -0.31
CA GLN A 32 10.20 -7.61 -1.31
C GLN A 32 9.11 -6.59 -0.95
N ILE A 33 8.58 -6.63 0.28
CA ILE A 33 7.58 -5.65 0.74
C ILE A 33 8.11 -4.23 0.63
N ASN A 34 9.34 -3.99 1.09
CA ASN A 34 9.96 -2.66 1.08
C ASN A 34 10.06 -2.11 -0.35
N ASN A 35 10.48 -2.94 -1.32
CA ASN A 35 10.57 -2.53 -2.71
C ASN A 35 9.18 -2.21 -3.28
N GLN A 36 8.17 -3.04 -3.02
CA GLN A 36 6.82 -2.80 -3.52
C GLN A 36 6.17 -1.52 -2.92
N ILE A 37 6.47 -1.22 -1.66
CA ILE A 37 5.97 -0.01 -0.99
C ILE A 37 6.70 1.24 -1.49
N LYS A 38 7.97 1.12 -1.86
CA LYS A 38 8.72 2.21 -2.50
C LYS A 38 8.12 2.60 -3.85
N ASP A 39 7.69 1.63 -4.65
CA ASP A 39 7.01 1.90 -5.92
C ASP A 39 5.70 2.69 -5.69
N LEU A 40 4.98 2.39 -4.60
CA LEU A 40 3.78 3.16 -4.21
C LEU A 40 4.12 4.59 -3.81
N GLU A 41 5.22 4.81 -3.09
CA GLU A 41 5.65 6.15 -2.68
C GLU A 41 5.94 7.04 -3.89
N GLU A 42 6.67 6.50 -4.88
CA GLU A 42 6.95 7.19 -6.14
C GLU A 42 5.66 7.55 -6.89
N ILE A 43 4.71 6.62 -6.93
CA ILE A 43 3.40 6.88 -7.52
C ILE A 43 2.71 8.05 -6.81
N PHE A 44 2.61 8.03 -5.48
CA PHE A 44 1.92 9.07 -4.70
C PHE A 44 2.58 10.45 -4.77
N GLN A 45 3.91 10.53 -4.88
CA GLN A 45 4.63 11.80 -5.04
C GLN A 45 4.35 12.48 -6.38
N ASN A 46 4.01 11.71 -7.41
CA ASN A 46 3.79 12.22 -8.76
C ASN A 46 2.31 12.50 -9.09
N VAL A 47 1.40 12.33 -8.12
CA VAL A 47 -0.04 12.55 -8.33
C VAL A 47 -0.40 14.01 -8.11
N SER A 48 -1.17 14.58 -9.04
CA SER A 48 -1.82 15.88 -8.81
C SER A 48 -2.76 15.79 -7.62
N THR A 49 -2.59 16.68 -6.65
CA THR A 49 -3.44 16.75 -5.46
C THR A 49 -4.73 17.53 -5.68
N ASN A 50 -4.92 18.11 -6.88
CA ASN A 50 -6.05 18.97 -7.20
C ASN A 50 -6.91 18.32 -8.28
N PHE A 51 -7.89 17.52 -7.87
CA PHE A 51 -8.92 16.97 -8.75
C PHE A 51 -10.09 17.94 -8.86
N SER A 52 -10.64 18.12 -10.06
CA SER A 52 -11.87 18.91 -10.28
C SER A 52 -13.13 18.19 -9.78
N SER A 53 -13.10 16.86 -9.72
CA SER A 53 -14.21 16.01 -9.27
C SER A 53 -14.10 15.73 -7.77
N ALA A 54 -15.17 16.04 -7.02
CA ALA A 54 -15.26 15.76 -5.58
C ALA A 54 -15.19 14.25 -5.29
N THR A 55 -15.80 13.42 -6.14
CA THR A 55 -15.70 11.96 -6.04
C THR A 55 -14.28 11.46 -6.26
N LEU A 56 -13.53 12.03 -7.22
CA LEU A 56 -12.14 11.63 -7.46
C LEU A 56 -11.22 12.07 -6.32
N ASP A 57 -11.41 13.29 -5.81
CA ASP A 57 -10.70 13.77 -4.61
C ASP A 57 -10.96 12.86 -3.39
N GLN A 58 -12.22 12.51 -3.14
CA GLN A 58 -12.58 11.60 -2.05
C GLN A 58 -11.99 10.20 -2.23
N ARG A 59 -11.98 9.66 -3.46
CA ARG A 59 -11.34 8.37 -3.78
C ARG A 59 -9.83 8.44 -3.55
N PHE A 60 -9.19 9.52 -3.96
CA PHE A 60 -7.76 9.72 -3.75
C PHE A 60 -7.42 9.80 -2.25
N LYS A 61 -8.19 10.55 -1.45
CA LYS A 61 -8.06 10.59 0.01
C LYS A 61 -8.22 9.21 0.65
N THR A 62 -9.18 8.41 0.16
CA THR A 62 -9.37 7.02 0.62
C THR A 62 -8.14 6.17 0.31
N PHE A 63 -7.54 6.31 -0.88
CA PHE A 63 -6.30 5.61 -1.21
C PHE A 63 -5.12 6.05 -0.35
N GLN A 64 -4.99 7.35 -0.03
CA GLN A 64 -3.96 7.84 0.88
C GLN A 64 -4.10 7.24 2.28
N GLN A 65 -5.33 7.12 2.80
CA GLN A 65 -5.60 6.47 4.08
C GLN A 65 -5.25 4.98 4.05
N GLN A 66 -5.62 4.27 2.98
CA GLN A 66 -5.29 2.86 2.78
C GLN A 66 -3.77 2.65 2.68
N TYR A 67 -3.07 3.52 1.96
CA TYR A 67 -1.62 3.49 1.87
C TYR A 67 -0.95 3.69 3.23
N ARG A 68 -1.43 4.64 4.03
CA ARG A 68 -0.94 4.83 5.40
C ARG A 68 -1.15 3.59 6.27
N SER A 69 -2.32 2.95 6.19
CA SER A 69 -2.58 1.70 6.90
C SER A 69 -1.65 0.56 6.44
N LEU A 70 -1.25 0.53 5.17
CA LEU A 70 -0.28 -0.41 4.64
C LEU A 70 1.12 -0.19 5.24
N LEU A 71 1.56 1.07 5.32
CA LEU A 71 2.81 1.46 5.97
C LEU A 71 2.82 1.09 7.46
N ASP A 72 1.74 1.40 8.19
CA ASP A 72 1.63 1.02 9.60
C ASP A 72 1.69 -0.51 9.78
N SER A 73 1.13 -1.27 8.85
CA SER A 73 1.19 -2.74 8.86
C SER A 73 2.59 -3.27 8.60
N GLN A 74 3.32 -2.63 7.67
CA GLN A 74 4.73 -2.94 7.37
C GLN A 74 5.62 -2.66 8.58
N ASP A 75 5.49 -1.49 9.21
CA ASP A 75 6.28 -1.12 10.39
C ASP A 75 6.03 -2.10 11.55
N ASN A 76 4.76 -2.45 11.78
CA ASN A 76 4.39 -3.45 12.78
C ASN A 76 4.97 -4.83 12.46
N PHE A 77 4.97 -5.24 11.19
CA PHE A 77 5.57 -6.50 10.75
C PHE A 77 7.08 -6.51 11.00
N GLN A 78 7.79 -5.44 10.61
CA GLN A 78 9.22 -5.32 10.82
C GLN A 78 9.61 -5.33 12.31
N GLU A 79 8.84 -4.64 13.15
CA GLU A 79 9.08 -4.63 14.60
C GLU A 79 8.87 -6.03 15.21
N HIS A 80 7.83 -6.75 14.80
CA HIS A 80 7.58 -8.12 15.23
C HIS A 80 8.72 -9.06 14.82
N VAL A 81 9.20 -8.96 13.59
CA VAL A 81 10.39 -9.71 13.13
C VAL A 81 11.60 -9.38 14.00
N ARG A 82 11.86 -8.08 14.24
CA ARG A 82 13.00 -7.63 15.04
C ARG A 82 12.97 -8.18 16.46
N GLN A 83 11.79 -8.19 17.08
CA GLN A 83 11.58 -8.74 18.41
C GLN A 83 11.84 -10.26 18.45
N ALA A 84 11.26 -11.02 17.53
CA ALA A 84 11.50 -12.47 17.48
C ALA A 84 12.98 -12.81 17.23
N LEU A 85 13.66 -12.08 16.35
CA LEU A 85 15.11 -12.25 16.14
C LEU A 85 15.92 -11.95 17.41
N ALA A 86 15.55 -10.90 18.16
CA ALA A 86 16.19 -10.57 19.42
C ALA A 86 15.98 -11.66 20.48
N ASP A 87 14.78 -12.23 20.53
CA ASP A 87 14.40 -13.29 21.47
C ASP A 87 15.08 -14.63 21.15
N ILE A 88 15.16 -15.00 19.87
CA ILE A 88 15.94 -16.15 19.39
C ILE A 88 17.41 -16.00 19.78
N ARG A 89 18.01 -14.82 19.54
CA ARG A 89 19.41 -14.54 19.93
C ARG A 89 19.64 -14.64 21.43
N ARG A 90 18.65 -14.26 22.23
CA ARG A 90 18.69 -14.36 23.69
C ARG A 90 18.36 -15.76 24.22
N HIS A 91 18.11 -16.74 23.34
CA HIS A 91 17.71 -18.11 23.68
C HIS A 91 16.47 -18.15 24.59
N ARG A 92 15.57 -17.17 24.44
CA ARG A 92 14.42 -16.98 25.33
C ARG A 92 13.16 -17.72 24.87
N VAL A 93 13.12 -18.23 23.64
CA VAL A 93 11.89 -18.79 23.04
C VAL A 93 12.23 -19.98 22.15
N GLU A 94 11.41 -21.03 22.25
CA GLU A 94 11.34 -22.13 21.26
C GLU A 94 10.81 -21.58 19.92
N SER A 95 11.06 -22.24 18.80
CA SER A 95 10.87 -21.72 17.42
C SER A 95 9.45 -21.26 17.01
N ILE A 96 8.49 -21.29 17.94
CA ILE A 96 7.07 -21.01 17.77
C ILE A 96 6.82 -19.55 17.30
N THR A 97 7.68 -18.59 17.68
CA THR A 97 7.49 -17.17 17.31
C THR A 97 7.71 -16.86 15.83
N LEU A 98 8.46 -17.67 15.07
CA LEU A 98 8.70 -17.41 13.65
C LEU A 98 7.49 -17.75 12.78
N ASP A 99 6.74 -18.79 13.15
CA ASP A 99 5.52 -19.19 12.42
C ASP A 99 4.38 -18.18 12.65
N ASP A 100 4.35 -17.54 13.83
CA ASP A 100 3.42 -16.44 14.14
C ASP A 100 3.69 -15.17 13.30
N ILE A 101 4.91 -15.00 12.79
CA ILE A 101 5.34 -13.89 11.93
C ILE A 101 5.18 -14.23 10.44
N ASN A 102 4.42 -15.27 10.11
CA ASN A 102 4.10 -15.57 8.73
C ASN A 102 3.22 -14.46 8.10
N ILE A 103 3.57 -14.03 6.88
CA ILE A 103 2.72 -13.15 6.05
C ILE A 103 1.34 -13.77 5.75
N GLY A 104 1.22 -15.09 5.87
CA GLY A 104 -0.07 -15.79 5.82
C GLY A 104 -1.00 -15.51 7.01
N ASN A 105 -0.52 -14.85 8.06
CA ASN A 105 -1.36 -14.37 9.17
C ASN A 105 -2.32 -13.27 8.66
N GLN A 106 -3.59 -13.36 9.03
CA GLN A 106 -4.61 -12.35 8.69
C GLN A 106 -4.16 -10.92 9.00
N ARG A 107 -3.35 -10.73 10.06
CA ARG A 107 -2.81 -9.42 10.45
C ARG A 107 -1.93 -8.77 9.38
N TYR A 108 -1.25 -9.55 8.54
CA TYR A 108 -0.30 -9.08 7.53
C TYR A 108 -0.74 -9.43 6.10
N GLU A 109 -2.00 -9.83 5.94
CA GLU A 109 -2.57 -10.25 4.66
C GLU A 109 -2.46 -9.16 3.59
N CYS A 110 -2.57 -7.90 3.99
CA CYS A 110 -2.44 -6.73 3.14
C CYS A 110 -1.02 -6.51 2.60
N LEU A 111 0.01 -7.11 3.23
CA LEU A 111 1.39 -7.06 2.77
C LEU A 111 1.71 -8.15 1.74
N ARG A 112 0.76 -9.03 1.43
CA ARG A 112 0.94 -10.02 0.36
C ARG A 112 1.07 -9.31 -0.98
N LYS A 113 2.02 -9.78 -1.79
CA LYS A 113 2.24 -9.27 -3.15
C LYS A 113 0.95 -9.10 -3.95
N ALA A 114 0.06 -10.10 -3.94
CA ALA A 114 -1.20 -10.02 -4.67
C ALA A 114 -2.12 -8.86 -4.21
N GLU A 115 -2.13 -8.54 -2.92
CA GLU A 115 -2.94 -7.43 -2.39
C GLU A 115 -2.31 -6.08 -2.71
N ILE A 116 -0.98 -5.98 -2.64
CA ILE A 116 -0.24 -4.79 -3.06
C ILE A 116 -0.41 -4.56 -4.57
N ASP A 117 -0.33 -5.59 -5.40
CA ASP A 117 -0.50 -5.51 -6.85
C ASP A 117 -1.94 -5.07 -7.23
N LYS A 118 -2.96 -5.57 -6.51
CA LYS A 118 -4.36 -5.08 -6.65
C LYS A 118 -4.48 -3.61 -6.28
N PHE A 119 -3.84 -3.20 -5.19
CA PHE A 119 -3.84 -1.80 -4.75
C PHE A 119 -3.18 -0.89 -5.79
N LEU A 120 -2.01 -1.30 -6.30
CA LEU A 120 -1.30 -0.64 -7.40
C LEU A 120 -2.18 -0.47 -8.64
N THR A 121 -2.85 -1.54 -9.07
CA THR A 121 -3.75 -1.52 -10.25
C THR A 121 -4.88 -0.52 -10.05
N ARG A 122 -5.47 -0.47 -8.85
CA ARG A 122 -6.57 0.46 -8.53
C ARG A 122 -6.10 1.92 -8.52
N ILE A 123 -4.92 2.20 -7.96
CA ILE A 123 -4.35 3.54 -7.97
C ILE A 123 -4.01 3.95 -9.40
N GLN A 124 -3.31 3.11 -10.16
CA GLN A 124 -2.96 3.40 -11.56
C GLN A 124 -4.20 3.70 -12.41
N SER A 125 -5.30 2.97 -12.21
CA SER A 125 -6.57 3.27 -12.87
C SER A 125 -7.10 4.67 -12.53
N LEU A 126 -7.06 5.07 -11.26
CA LEU A 126 -7.46 6.41 -10.83
C LEU A 126 -6.54 7.49 -11.44
N LEU A 127 -5.23 7.25 -11.50
CA LEU A 127 -4.27 8.19 -12.07
C LEU A 127 -4.44 8.35 -13.56
N ASN A 128 -4.63 7.25 -14.29
CA ASN A 128 -4.94 7.30 -15.72
C ASN A 128 -6.21 8.11 -15.97
N LYS A 129 -7.23 7.95 -15.11
CA LYS A 129 -8.44 8.76 -15.18
C LYS A 129 -8.16 10.24 -14.92
N SER A 130 -7.33 10.56 -13.93
CA SER A 130 -6.92 11.95 -13.66
C SER A 130 -6.21 12.60 -14.84
N ILE A 131 -5.22 11.90 -15.41
CA ILE A 131 -4.45 12.38 -16.57
C ILE A 131 -5.36 12.59 -17.77
N PHE A 132 -6.32 11.67 -17.98
CA PHE A 132 -7.32 11.81 -19.03
C PHE A 132 -8.18 13.07 -18.84
N ILE A 133 -8.64 13.34 -17.63
CA ILE A 133 -9.44 14.54 -17.31
C ILE A 133 -8.65 15.81 -17.54
N GLU A 134 -7.37 15.83 -17.16
CA GLU A 134 -6.50 16.97 -17.43
C GLU A 134 -6.31 17.21 -18.94
N LYS A 135 -6.16 16.14 -19.73
CA LYS A 135 -6.14 16.24 -21.18
C LYS A 135 -7.45 16.77 -21.76
N LEU A 136 -8.60 16.34 -21.23
CA LEU A 136 -9.90 16.89 -21.64
C LEU A 136 -9.97 18.39 -21.36
N LYS A 137 -9.58 18.82 -20.17
CA LYS A 137 -9.52 20.23 -19.79
C LYS A 137 -8.65 21.06 -20.73
N ASN A 138 -7.48 20.53 -21.12
CA ASN A 138 -6.59 21.20 -22.08
C ASN A 138 -7.18 21.31 -23.49
N ASN A 139 -8.17 20.48 -23.82
CA ASN A 139 -8.93 20.55 -25.06
C ASN A 139 -10.27 21.30 -24.91
N HIS A 140 -10.46 22.03 -23.80
CA HIS A 140 -11.71 22.72 -23.46
C HIS A 140 -12.92 21.78 -23.41
N ILE A 141 -12.68 20.53 -22.99
CA ILE A 141 -13.74 19.54 -22.74
C ILE A 141 -13.91 19.40 -21.24
N GLU A 142 -15.11 19.68 -20.74
CA GLU A 142 -15.43 19.48 -19.33
C GLU A 142 -15.68 17.99 -19.04
N TYR A 143 -15.01 17.47 -18.02
CA TYR A 143 -15.29 16.13 -17.48
C TYR A 143 -16.22 16.24 -16.29
N ILE A 144 -17.32 15.51 -16.33
CA ILE A 144 -18.29 15.47 -15.25
C ILE A 144 -18.42 14.04 -14.76
N ASN A 145 -18.11 13.81 -13.49
CA ASN A 145 -18.39 12.52 -12.90
C ASN A 145 -19.88 12.43 -12.60
N VAL A 146 -20.56 11.43 -13.17
CA VAL A 146 -21.99 11.17 -12.92
C VAL A 146 -22.33 11.10 -11.43
N SER A 147 -21.43 10.54 -10.60
CA SER A 147 -21.62 10.48 -9.15
C SER A 147 -21.57 11.84 -8.44
N ASP A 148 -20.93 12.84 -9.04
CA ASP A 148 -20.87 14.20 -8.48
C ASP A 148 -22.15 14.99 -8.75
N VAL A 149 -22.90 14.65 -9.81
CA VAL A 149 -24.12 15.37 -10.18
C VAL A 149 -25.35 14.86 -9.45
N ARG A 150 -25.33 13.59 -9.01
CA ARG A 150 -26.34 13.03 -8.11
C ARG A 150 -25.68 12.34 -6.91
N PRO A 151 -25.21 13.11 -5.92
CA PRO A 151 -24.80 12.51 -4.66
C PRO A 151 -26.02 11.79 -4.04
N ASN A 152 -25.85 10.51 -3.69
CA ASN A 152 -26.80 9.68 -2.92
C ASN A 152 -27.93 8.94 -3.66
N GLN A 153 -27.78 8.55 -4.93
CA GLN A 153 -28.71 7.61 -5.57
C GLN A 153 -28.05 6.25 -5.83
N GLU A 154 -28.65 5.16 -5.30
CA GLU A 154 -28.24 3.77 -5.55
C GLU A 154 -28.70 3.23 -6.91
N ILE A 155 -29.57 3.98 -7.60
CA ILE A 155 -30.16 3.54 -8.86
C ILE A 155 -29.16 3.80 -10.00
N PRO A 156 -28.83 2.80 -10.84
CA PRO A 156 -28.00 2.98 -12.02
C PRO A 156 -28.60 4.07 -12.93
N MET A 157 -27.78 5.06 -13.27
CA MET A 157 -28.22 6.14 -14.16
C MET A 157 -28.34 5.60 -15.60
N THR A 158 -29.48 5.84 -16.24
CA THR A 158 -29.66 5.52 -17.66
C THR A 158 -29.05 6.61 -18.54
N ILE A 159 -28.86 6.33 -19.84
CA ILE A 159 -28.39 7.33 -20.81
C ILE A 159 -29.37 8.51 -20.89
N ASP A 160 -30.68 8.25 -20.77
CA ASP A 160 -31.71 9.29 -20.80
C ASP A 160 -31.66 10.19 -19.56
N ASP A 161 -31.37 9.61 -18.39
CA ASP A 161 -31.12 10.37 -17.16
C ASP A 161 -29.88 11.26 -17.27
N MET A 162 -28.81 10.75 -17.90
CA MET A 162 -27.58 11.52 -18.16
C MET A 162 -27.86 12.70 -19.11
N ASP A 163 -28.58 12.47 -20.20
CA ASP A 163 -28.95 13.50 -21.18
C ASP A 163 -29.83 14.60 -20.55
N ALA A 164 -30.80 14.22 -19.71
CA ALA A 164 -31.64 15.17 -18.99
C ALA A 164 -30.83 16.04 -18.01
N VAL A 165 -29.86 15.46 -17.31
CA VAL A 165 -28.97 16.19 -16.39
C VAL A 165 -28.05 17.14 -17.15
N LEU A 166 -27.48 16.70 -18.28
CA LEU A 166 -26.66 17.56 -19.15
C LEU A 166 -27.46 18.74 -19.67
N LYS A 167 -28.68 18.52 -20.18
CA LYS A 167 -29.55 19.60 -20.64
C LYS A 167 -29.92 20.55 -19.50
N HIS A 168 -30.27 20.03 -18.34
CA HIS A 168 -30.66 20.89 -17.22
C HIS A 168 -29.50 21.75 -16.70
N THR A 169 -28.29 21.19 -16.65
CA THR A 169 -27.16 21.81 -15.95
C THR A 169 -26.22 22.57 -16.90
N TYR A 170 -26.13 22.16 -18.17
CA TYR A 170 -25.13 22.64 -19.13
C TYR A 170 -25.72 23.07 -20.49
N SER A 171 -27.05 23.08 -20.69
CA SER A 171 -27.67 23.46 -21.99
C SER A 171 -27.40 24.91 -22.45
N ASN A 172 -26.72 25.73 -21.67
CA ASN A 172 -26.35 27.10 -22.04
C ASN A 172 -24.87 27.26 -22.42
N GLU A 173 -24.05 26.21 -22.32
CA GLU A 173 -22.60 26.31 -22.54
C GLU A 173 -22.22 25.65 -23.89
N ASN A 174 -21.51 26.40 -24.73
CA ASN A 174 -21.07 26.00 -26.08
C ASN A 174 -19.91 24.99 -26.07
N ASP A 175 -19.58 24.41 -24.90
CA ASP A 175 -18.41 23.57 -24.73
C ASP A 175 -18.78 22.08 -24.84
N SER A 176 -17.85 21.29 -25.37
CA SER A 176 -18.03 19.84 -25.49
C SER A 176 -17.87 19.19 -24.11
N VAL A 177 -18.81 18.32 -23.72
CA VAL A 177 -18.83 17.69 -22.39
C VAL A 177 -18.73 16.16 -22.52
N ILE A 178 -17.93 15.53 -21.66
CA ILE A 178 -17.84 14.06 -21.53
C ILE A 178 -18.20 13.64 -20.10
N LEU A 179 -19.08 12.64 -19.99
CA LEU A 179 -19.51 12.00 -18.74
C LEU A 179 -18.70 10.71 -18.43
#